data_AF-A0A8C0YHY0-F1
#
_entry.id   AF-A0A8C0YHY0-F1
#
_cell.length_a   1.000
_cell.length_b   1.000
_cell.length_c   1.000
_cell.angle_alpha   90.00
_cell.angle_beta   90.00
_cell.angle_gamma   90.00
#
_symmetry.space_group_name_H-M   'P 1'
#
loop_
_entity.id
_entity.type
_entity.pdbx_description
1 polymer ?
#
loop_
_entity_poly.entity_id
_entity_poly.type
_entity_poly.pdbx_seq_one_letter_code
_entity_poly.pdbx_strand_id
1 'polypeptide(L)'
;YTKIGYAGNTEPQFVMPASCTAMRETASVGDRMQRRLMKGVDDLDFFFGDGAVDKTNCVTIDWDLMEKFMKQVIFKYLRAEPEDHDFLMTEPPLNTPEKWEYLAEIMFETFNVPGLYIALQAILALAASWTSRQVGERTLTGIVIDSGDGVTHAIPVAEGYVIGSCIKHIPIAGRDITHIIQQLLRERDRHSSRTVTGDCKSC
;
A
#
# COMPACT_ATOMS: atom_id res chain seq x y z
N TYR A 1 -1.52 1.08 1.81
CA TYR A 1 -2.82 1.77 1.71
C TYR A 1 -3.12 2.05 0.25
N THR A 2 -4.36 1.85 -0.17
CA THR A 2 -4.83 2.21 -1.51
C THR A 2 -5.49 3.58 -1.43
N LYS A 3 -5.05 4.49 -2.32
CA LYS A 3 -5.53 5.88 -2.41
C LYS A 3 -6.28 6.03 -3.73
N ILE A 4 -7.51 6.54 -3.69
CA ILE A 4 -8.41 6.57 -4.85
C ILE A 4 -9.15 7.91 -4.86
N GLY A 5 -9.42 8.43 -6.07
CA GLY A 5 -10.25 9.60 -6.28
C GLY A 5 -10.23 10.04 -7.73
N TYR A 6 -11.06 11.04 -8.05
CA TYR A 6 -11.06 11.66 -9.38
C TYR A 6 -9.90 12.63 -9.55
N ALA A 7 -9.38 12.69 -10.78
CA ALA A 7 -8.38 13.67 -11.19
C ALA A 7 -8.88 15.11 -10.99
N GLY A 8 -7.96 16.03 -10.75
CA GLY A 8 -8.26 17.45 -10.48
C GLY A 8 -8.50 17.78 -9.00
N ASN A 9 -8.75 16.78 -8.16
CA ASN A 9 -8.81 16.99 -6.70
C ASN A 9 -7.41 17.14 -6.09
N THR A 10 -7.29 17.92 -5.03
CA THR A 10 -6.04 18.14 -4.30
C THR A 10 -5.65 16.97 -3.39
N GLU A 11 -6.62 16.16 -2.99
CA GLU A 11 -6.44 15.01 -2.10
C GLU A 11 -7.24 13.81 -2.59
N PRO A 12 -6.82 12.57 -2.27
CA PRO A 12 -7.60 11.39 -2.59
C PRO A 12 -8.91 11.40 -1.80
N GLN A 13 -10.01 11.07 -2.47
CA GLN A 13 -11.33 11.00 -1.84
C GLN A 13 -11.45 9.84 -0.86
N PHE A 14 -10.76 8.73 -1.15
CA PHE A 14 -10.78 7.54 -0.32
C PHE A 14 -9.37 7.03 -0.08
N VAL A 15 -9.10 6.71 1.19
CA VAL A 15 -7.86 6.04 1.62
C VAL A 15 -8.27 4.82 2.43
N MET A 16 -7.93 3.63 1.93
CA MET A 16 -8.25 2.37 2.60
C MET A 16 -7.01 1.49 2.78
N PRO A 17 -6.98 0.62 3.81
CA PRO A 17 -5.89 -0.32 3.98
C PRO A 17 -5.82 -1.27 2.78
N ALA A 18 -4.60 -1.52 2.30
CA ALA A 18 -4.34 -2.38 1.13
C ALA A 18 -4.43 -3.88 1.44
N SER A 19 -4.93 -4.27 2.62
CA SER A 19 -5.13 -5.67 3.03
C SER A 19 -6.17 -6.40 2.20
N CYS A 20 -6.90 -5.69 1.34
CA CYS A 20 -7.99 -6.18 0.51
C CYS A 20 -7.58 -7.05 -0.70
N THR A 21 -6.29 -7.28 -0.96
CA THR A 21 -5.81 -7.93 -2.20
C THR A 21 -5.02 -9.24 -2.01
N ALA A 22 -5.01 -9.87 -0.83
CA ALA A 22 -4.28 -11.15 -0.65
C ALA A 22 -4.86 -12.08 0.42
N MET A 23 -5.70 -13.06 0.03
CA MET A 23 -5.73 -14.40 0.66
C MET A 23 -6.39 -15.44 -0.26
N ARG A 24 -5.66 -16.52 -0.51
CA ARG A 24 -6.22 -17.82 -0.92
C ARG A 24 -6.73 -18.55 0.33
N GLU A 25 -7.99 -18.92 0.31
CA GLU A 25 -8.73 -19.60 1.39
C GLU A 25 -8.04 -20.89 1.86
N THR A 26 -7.69 -20.97 3.15
CA THR A 26 -7.85 -22.22 3.92
C THR A 26 -8.44 -21.86 5.30
N ALA A 27 -9.77 -21.99 5.41
CA ALA A 27 -10.48 -21.76 6.66
C ALA A 27 -10.06 -22.81 7.72
N SER A 28 -9.56 -22.36 8.88
CA SER A 28 -9.59 -23.17 10.10
C SER A 28 -10.44 -22.46 11.16
N VAL A 29 -11.43 -23.20 11.64
CA VAL A 29 -12.49 -22.74 12.56
C VAL A 29 -11.90 -22.65 13.97
N GLY A 30 -11.33 -21.49 14.35
CA GLY A 30 -10.74 -21.33 15.68
C GLY A 30 -10.86 -19.95 16.31
N ASP A 31 -10.68 -18.87 15.55
CA ASP A 31 -10.37 -17.58 16.19
C ASP A 31 -11.58 -16.62 16.31
N ARG A 32 -12.51 -16.95 17.22
CA ARG A 32 -13.64 -16.07 17.57
C ARG A 32 -13.28 -14.94 18.52
N MET A 33 -12.09 -14.96 19.14
CA MET A 33 -11.79 -14.05 20.26
C MET A 33 -11.22 -12.70 19.79
N GLN A 34 -10.46 -12.66 18.69
CA GLN A 34 -9.98 -11.39 18.10
C GLN A 34 -11.09 -10.51 17.51
N ARG A 35 -12.26 -11.07 17.18
CA ARG A 35 -13.39 -10.34 16.57
C ARG A 35 -14.07 -9.32 17.49
N ARG A 36 -13.90 -9.39 18.81
CA ARG A 36 -14.66 -8.54 19.75
C ARG A 36 -14.10 -7.14 19.98
N LEU A 37 -12.84 -6.86 19.62
CA LEU A 37 -12.19 -5.56 19.88
C LEU A 37 -12.41 -4.51 18.78
N MET A 38 -13.02 -4.87 17.64
CA MET A 38 -13.15 -3.99 16.46
C MET A 38 -14.61 -3.77 16.04
N LYS A 39 -15.53 -3.74 17.01
CA LYS A 39 -16.99 -3.67 16.80
C LYS A 39 -17.52 -2.27 16.46
N GLY A 40 -16.73 -1.47 15.76
CA GLY A 40 -17.07 -0.09 15.37
C GLY A 40 -16.83 0.20 13.88
N VAL A 41 -16.53 -0.82 13.09
CA VAL A 41 -16.20 -0.72 11.67
C VAL A 41 -16.94 -1.83 10.92
N ASP A 42 -18.26 -1.87 11.08
CA ASP A 42 -19.17 -2.92 10.58
C ASP A 42 -19.37 -2.89 9.04
N ASP A 43 -18.45 -2.31 8.28
CA ASP A 43 -18.42 -2.31 6.80
C ASP A 43 -17.05 -2.70 6.20
N LEU A 44 -16.12 -3.15 7.05
CA LEU A 44 -14.80 -3.66 6.69
C LEU A 44 -14.67 -5.14 7.08
N ASP A 45 -15.64 -5.96 6.69
CA ASP A 45 -15.66 -7.43 6.85
C ASP A 45 -14.59 -8.18 6.01
N PHE A 46 -13.48 -7.50 5.69
CA PHE A 46 -12.31 -8.07 5.03
C PHE A 46 -11.08 -7.85 5.92
N PHE A 47 -11.10 -8.55 7.05
CA PHE A 47 -9.94 -8.73 7.92
C PHE A 47 -9.05 -9.83 7.34
N PHE A 48 -7.89 -9.45 6.80
CA PHE A 48 -6.88 -10.37 6.26
C PHE A 48 -5.62 -10.32 7.15
N GLY A 49 -5.34 -11.45 7.81
CA GLY A 49 -4.20 -11.65 8.70
C GLY A 49 -2.83 -11.74 8.02
N ASP A 50 -1.80 -11.67 8.86
CA ASP A 50 -0.35 -11.50 8.63
C ASP A 50 0.36 -12.71 7.97
N GLY A 51 -0.23 -13.29 6.92
CA GLY A 51 0.21 -14.58 6.35
C GLY A 51 1.08 -14.52 5.09
N ALA A 52 1.37 -13.34 4.53
CA ALA A 52 2.07 -13.22 3.24
C ALA A 52 3.27 -12.26 3.30
N VAL A 53 4.06 -12.35 4.37
CA VAL A 53 5.38 -11.70 4.44
C VAL A 53 6.43 -12.77 4.67
N ASP A 54 6.52 -13.72 3.73
CA ASP A 54 7.77 -14.46 3.61
C ASP A 54 8.78 -13.57 2.89
N LYS A 55 10.00 -13.54 3.42
CA LYS A 55 11.02 -12.50 3.29
C LYS A 55 11.71 -12.43 1.92
N THR A 56 10.99 -12.68 0.83
CA THR A 56 11.55 -12.70 -0.51
C THR A 56 10.52 -12.23 -1.51
N ASN A 57 10.80 -11.06 -2.08
CA ASN A 57 10.54 -10.65 -3.47
C ASN A 57 9.44 -11.42 -4.22
N CYS A 58 8.40 -10.68 -4.60
CA CYS A 58 7.20 -11.07 -5.35
C CYS A 58 6.03 -11.51 -4.45
N VAL A 59 5.18 -10.53 -4.12
CA VAL A 59 3.78 -10.82 -3.82
C VAL A 59 3.21 -11.48 -5.08
N THR A 60 2.93 -12.78 -5.02
CA THR A 60 2.08 -13.43 -6.02
C THR A 60 0.70 -12.81 -5.89
N ILE A 61 0.36 -11.93 -6.83
CA ILE A 61 -0.93 -11.26 -6.86
C ILE A 61 -1.95 -12.30 -7.35
N ASP A 62 -2.97 -12.54 -6.54
CA ASP A 62 -4.14 -13.28 -6.96
C ASP A 62 -5.02 -12.34 -7.80
N TRP A 63 -5.05 -12.60 -9.11
CA TRP A 63 -5.74 -11.74 -10.07
C TRP A 63 -7.26 -11.77 -9.89
N ASP A 64 -7.84 -12.88 -9.44
CA ASP A 64 -9.28 -12.97 -9.16
C ASP A 64 -9.67 -12.05 -7.99
N LEU A 65 -8.79 -11.97 -6.97
CA LEU A 65 -8.97 -11.03 -5.86
C LEU A 65 -8.73 -9.59 -6.29
N MET A 66 -7.76 -9.36 -7.17
CA MET A 66 -7.51 -8.03 -7.73
C MET A 66 -8.73 -7.53 -8.50
N GLU A 67 -9.34 -8.35 -9.35
CA GLU A 67 -10.54 -7.99 -10.10
C GLU A 67 -11.72 -7.67 -9.16
N LYS A 68 -11.96 -8.51 -8.15
CA LYS A 68 -12.99 -8.25 -7.12
C LYS A 68 -12.73 -6.94 -6.37
N PHE A 69 -11.47 -6.69 -6.03
CA PHE A 69 -11.07 -5.45 -5.38
C PHE A 69 -11.35 -4.24 -6.29
N MET A 70 -10.99 -4.30 -7.56
CA MET A 70 -11.26 -3.23 -8.53
C MET A 70 -12.77 -3.00 -8.72
N LYS A 71 -13.59 -4.06 -8.76
CA LYS A 71 -15.06 -3.94 -8.77
C LYS A 71 -15.56 -3.15 -7.56
N GLN A 72 -15.05 -3.46 -6.37
CA GLN A 72 -15.42 -2.72 -5.17
C GLN A 72 -14.97 -1.25 -5.24
N VAL A 73 -13.74 -0.99 -5.70
CA VAL A 73 -13.22 0.37 -5.89
C VAL A 73 -14.10 1.19 -6.83
N ILE A 74 -14.38 0.69 -8.02
CA ILE A 74 -15.06 1.42 -9.09
C ILE A 74 -16.54 1.62 -8.73
N PHE A 75 -17.26 0.55 -8.39
CA PHE A 75 -18.71 0.61 -8.20
C PHE A 75 -19.13 1.07 -6.80
N LYS A 76 -18.43 0.64 -5.73
CA LYS A 76 -18.83 0.98 -4.35
C LYS A 76 -18.27 2.34 -3.90
N TYR A 77 -16.98 2.59 -4.12
CA TYR A 77 -16.31 3.79 -3.62
C TYR A 77 -16.40 4.96 -4.60
N LEU A 78 -15.89 4.78 -5.81
CA LEU A 78 -15.93 5.84 -6.83
C LEU A 78 -17.34 6.10 -7.37
N ARG A 79 -18.19 5.06 -7.36
CA ARG A 79 -19.55 5.09 -7.95
C ARG A 79 -19.52 5.57 -9.39
N ALA A 80 -18.51 5.13 -10.13
CA ALA A 80 -18.28 5.47 -11.52
C ALA A 80 -18.75 4.33 -12.43
N GLU A 81 -19.21 4.69 -13.62
CA GLU A 81 -19.29 3.75 -14.74
C GLU A 81 -17.92 3.72 -15.42
N PRO A 82 -17.24 2.55 -15.46
CA PRO A 82 -15.87 2.47 -15.97
C PRO A 82 -15.76 2.79 -17.46
N GLU A 83 -16.83 2.57 -18.24
CA GLU A 83 -16.87 2.83 -19.69
C GLU A 83 -16.79 4.32 -20.04
N ASP A 84 -17.15 5.19 -19.10
CA ASP A 84 -17.18 6.65 -19.30
C ASP A 84 -15.91 7.37 -18.80
N HIS A 85 -14.95 6.63 -18.22
CA HIS A 85 -13.82 7.23 -17.51
C HIS A 85 -12.48 6.60 -17.89
N ASP A 86 -11.49 7.45 -18.17
CA ASP A 86 -10.09 7.02 -18.25
C ASP A 86 -9.51 6.77 -16.86
N PHE A 87 -8.74 5.70 -16.71
CA PHE A 87 -8.10 5.32 -15.45
C PHE A 87 -6.60 5.59 -15.47
N LEU A 88 -6.11 6.19 -14.37
CA LEU A 88 -4.69 6.30 -14.07
C LEU A 88 -4.37 5.44 -12.86
N MET A 89 -3.48 4.46 -13.05
CA MET A 89 -3.06 3.52 -12.02
C MET A 89 -1.57 3.65 -11.76
N THR A 90 -1.12 3.28 -10.56
CA THR A 90 0.29 3.41 -10.17
C THR A 90 0.91 2.06 -9.87
N GLU A 91 2.07 1.81 -10.46
CA GLU A 91 2.84 0.59 -10.23
C GLU A 91 4.22 0.91 -9.63
N PRO A 92 4.78 0.02 -8.79
CA PRO A 92 6.12 0.17 -8.23
C PRO A 92 7.20 0.00 -9.31
N PRO A 93 8.42 0.53 -9.09
CA PRO A 93 9.54 0.29 -9.99
C PRO A 93 9.91 -1.20 -9.98
N LEU A 94 10.34 -1.73 -11.13
CA LEU A 94 10.80 -3.12 -11.31
C LEU A 94 9.69 -4.19 -11.35
N ASN A 95 8.46 -3.82 -11.70
CA ASN A 95 7.45 -4.81 -12.02
C ASN A 95 7.74 -5.51 -13.37
N THR A 96 7.27 -6.74 -13.54
CA THR A 96 7.47 -7.47 -14.81
C THR A 96 6.42 -7.04 -15.84
N PRO A 97 6.75 -7.02 -17.14
CA PRO A 97 5.81 -6.59 -18.18
C PRO A 97 4.51 -7.41 -18.20
N GLU A 98 4.58 -8.71 -17.88
CA GLU A 98 3.40 -9.58 -17.90
C GLU A 98 2.35 -9.14 -16.88
N LYS A 99 2.76 -8.60 -15.74
CA LYS A 99 1.82 -8.08 -14.73
C LYS A 99 1.10 -6.82 -15.22
N TRP A 100 1.73 -6.03 -16.07
CA TRP A 100 1.08 -4.88 -16.70
C TRP A 100 0.07 -5.33 -17.76
N GLU A 101 0.40 -6.38 -18.53
CA GLU A 101 -0.52 -6.97 -19.50
C GLU A 101 -1.77 -7.53 -18.82
N TYR A 102 -1.63 -8.31 -17.75
CA TYR A 102 -2.79 -8.80 -16.98
C TYR A 102 -3.65 -7.69 -16.37
N LEU A 103 -3.02 -6.64 -15.83
CA LEU A 103 -3.76 -5.50 -15.31
C LEU A 103 -4.55 -4.79 -16.43
N ALA A 104 -3.94 -4.61 -17.59
CA ALA A 104 -4.57 -4.00 -18.74
C ALA A 104 -5.71 -4.88 -19.29
N GLU A 105 -5.51 -6.20 -19.37
CA GLU A 105 -6.53 -7.17 -19.77
C GLU A 105 -7.77 -7.06 -18.88
N ILE A 106 -7.60 -7.06 -17.56
CA ILE A 106 -8.72 -6.88 -16.63
C ILE A 106 -9.43 -5.53 -16.88
N MET A 107 -8.69 -4.43 -17.01
CA MET A 107 -9.29 -3.11 -17.18
C MET A 107 -10.02 -2.94 -18.52
N PHE A 108 -9.45 -3.41 -19.63
CA PHE A 108 -10.06 -3.28 -20.95
C PHE A 108 -11.12 -4.35 -21.22
N GLU A 109 -10.86 -5.62 -20.91
CA GLU A 109 -11.79 -6.71 -21.27
C GLU A 109 -12.93 -6.87 -20.24
N THR A 110 -12.64 -6.68 -18.96
CA THR A 110 -13.67 -6.87 -17.91
C THR A 110 -14.43 -5.58 -17.61
N PHE A 111 -13.73 -4.44 -17.53
CA PHE A 111 -14.34 -3.16 -17.19
C PHE A 111 -14.61 -2.24 -18.38
N ASN A 112 -14.15 -2.61 -19.58
CA ASN A 112 -14.40 -1.88 -20.83
C ASN A 112 -14.02 -0.39 -20.74
N VAL A 113 -12.88 -0.09 -20.10
CA VAL A 113 -12.42 1.29 -19.92
C VAL A 113 -11.97 1.90 -21.26
N PRO A 114 -12.28 3.19 -21.54
CA PRO A 114 -11.88 3.85 -22.77
C PRO A 114 -10.36 4.06 -22.87
N GLY A 115 -9.69 4.26 -21.72
CA GLY A 115 -8.26 4.50 -21.66
C GLY A 115 -7.67 4.13 -20.30
N LEU A 116 -6.45 3.61 -20.33
CA LEU A 116 -5.68 3.24 -19.15
C LEU A 116 -4.25 3.80 -19.27
N TYR A 117 -3.79 4.49 -18.22
CA TYR A 117 -2.40 4.89 -18.07
C TYR A 117 -1.80 4.33 -16.79
N ILE A 118 -0.71 3.57 -16.93
CA ILE A 118 0.04 3.02 -15.80
C ILE A 118 1.28 3.91 -15.57
N ALA A 119 1.29 4.60 -14.45
CA ALA A 119 2.33 5.53 -14.07
C ALA A 119 3.25 4.95 -13.00
N LEU A 120 4.53 5.30 -13.05
CA LEU A 120 5.46 5.00 -11.95
C LEU A 120 5.25 6.00 -10.80
N GLN A 121 5.10 5.47 -9.58
CA GLN A 121 4.88 6.27 -8.37
C GLN A 121 5.94 7.37 -8.19
N ALA A 122 7.21 7.07 -8.50
CA ALA A 122 8.31 8.02 -8.40
C ALA A 122 8.17 9.22 -9.36
N ILE A 123 7.78 8.97 -10.61
CA ILE A 123 7.61 10.03 -11.60
C ILE A 123 6.47 10.96 -11.18
N LEU A 124 5.36 10.38 -10.72
CA LEU A 124 4.24 11.16 -10.20
C LEU A 124 4.62 12.01 -8.98
N ALA A 125 5.43 11.46 -8.07
CA ALA A 125 5.93 12.19 -6.91
C ALA A 125 6.81 13.39 -7.32
N LEU A 126 7.69 13.22 -8.30
CA LEU A 126 8.49 14.33 -8.85
C LEU A 126 7.63 15.37 -9.53
N ALA A 127 6.69 14.96 -10.38
CA ALA A 127 5.78 15.87 -11.05
C ALA A 127 4.93 16.68 -10.04
N ALA A 128 4.46 16.02 -8.98
CA ALA A 128 3.74 16.70 -7.90
C ALA A 128 4.61 17.75 -7.18
N SER A 129 5.92 17.53 -7.06
CA SER A 129 6.85 18.48 -6.42
C SER A 129 6.92 19.83 -7.13
N TRP A 130 6.60 19.90 -8.43
CA TRP A 130 6.55 21.15 -9.20
C TRP A 130 5.50 22.15 -8.72
N THR A 131 4.50 21.68 -7.97
CA THR A 131 3.48 22.54 -7.37
C THR A 131 4.02 23.30 -6.17
N SER A 132 5.15 22.87 -5.59
CA SER A 132 5.79 23.56 -4.46
C SER A 132 6.41 24.88 -4.91
N ARG A 133 6.03 25.98 -4.23
CA ARG A 133 6.56 27.33 -4.49
C ARG A 133 8.07 27.46 -4.29
N GLN A 134 8.69 26.53 -3.56
CA GLN A 134 10.13 26.55 -3.27
C GLN A 134 10.97 26.02 -4.43
N VAL A 135 10.35 25.31 -5.38
CA VAL A 135 11.05 24.72 -6.53
C VAL A 135 11.10 25.76 -7.65
N GLY A 136 12.25 26.42 -7.80
CA GLY A 136 12.49 27.40 -8.85
C GLY A 136 12.60 26.80 -10.25
N GLU A 137 12.96 25.51 -10.36
CA GLU A 137 13.16 24.81 -11.62
C GLU A 137 12.27 23.57 -11.71
N ARG A 138 11.36 23.56 -12.69
CA ARG A 138 10.46 22.42 -12.93
C ARG A 138 11.15 21.39 -13.80
N THR A 139 11.92 20.51 -13.17
CA THR A 139 12.62 19.42 -13.87
C THR A 139 12.07 18.06 -13.45
N LEU A 140 12.05 17.10 -14.38
CA LEU A 140 11.80 15.68 -14.08
C LEU A 140 13.12 14.95 -13.76
N THR A 141 14.10 15.68 -13.23
CA THR A 141 15.44 15.15 -12.90
C THR A 141 15.65 15.26 -11.40
N GLY A 142 15.84 14.13 -10.74
CA GLY A 142 16.01 14.08 -9.29
C GLY A 142 16.02 12.65 -8.76
N ILE A 143 16.14 12.51 -7.44
CA ILE A 143 16.01 11.22 -6.76
C ILE A 143 14.77 11.22 -5.87
N VAL A 144 13.92 10.22 -6.04
CA VAL A 144 12.76 10.01 -5.18
C VAL A 144 13.12 8.99 -4.13
N ILE A 145 12.93 9.37 -2.87
CA ILE A 145 12.97 8.43 -1.74
C ILE A 145 11.52 8.19 -1.34
N ASP A 146 10.98 7.05 -1.74
CA ASP A 146 9.61 6.64 -1.43
C ASP A 146 9.64 5.64 -0.29
N SER A 147 9.20 6.07 0.90
CA SER A 147 9.08 5.23 2.09
C SER A 147 7.60 4.95 2.36
N GLY A 148 7.17 3.74 2.03
CA GLY A 148 5.79 3.28 2.24
C GLY A 148 5.58 2.54 3.56
N ASP A 149 4.58 1.67 3.59
CA ASP A 149 4.29 0.79 4.73
C ASP A 149 5.21 -0.43 4.78
N GLY A 150 5.47 -1.07 3.63
CA GLY A 150 6.23 -2.32 3.56
C GLY A 150 7.64 -2.22 2.95
N VAL A 151 7.94 -1.13 2.22
CA VAL A 151 9.22 -0.99 1.52
C VAL A 151 9.62 0.48 1.39
N THR A 152 10.93 0.72 1.37
CA THR A 152 11.51 2.00 0.99
C THR A 152 12.33 1.84 -0.29
N HIS A 153 12.11 2.72 -1.27
CA HIS A 153 12.86 2.75 -2.52
C HIS A 153 13.57 4.09 -2.72
N ALA A 154 14.81 4.06 -3.21
CA ALA A 154 15.48 5.22 -3.76
C ALA A 154 15.54 5.07 -5.29
N ILE A 155 14.85 5.96 -6.00
CA ILE A 155 14.57 5.86 -7.43
C ILE A 155 15.13 7.12 -8.12
N PRO A 156 16.28 7.02 -8.79
CA PRO A 156 16.82 8.12 -9.58
C PRO A 156 16.07 8.26 -10.91
N VAL A 157 15.71 9.49 -11.24
CA VAL A 157 15.02 9.88 -12.47
C VAL A 157 15.81 10.98 -13.15
N ALA A 158 16.04 10.85 -14.45
CA ALA A 158 16.69 11.86 -15.27
C ALA A 158 15.79 12.18 -16.47
N GLU A 159 15.38 13.44 -16.60
CA GLU A 159 14.53 13.92 -17.70
C GLU A 159 13.24 13.08 -17.88
N GLY A 160 12.69 12.55 -16.78
CA GLY A 160 11.49 11.69 -16.80
C GLY A 160 11.77 10.20 -17.00
N TYR A 161 13.02 9.81 -17.28
CA TYR A 161 13.42 8.40 -17.38
C TYR A 161 13.94 7.87 -16.06
N VAL A 162 13.42 6.72 -15.63
CA VAL A 162 13.92 6.04 -14.43
C VAL A 162 15.18 5.26 -14.77
N ILE A 163 16.25 5.51 -14.03
CA ILE A 163 17.52 4.79 -14.20
C ILE A 163 17.46 3.50 -13.38
N GLY A 164 16.92 2.44 -13.99
CA GLY A 164 16.67 1.15 -13.34
C GLY A 164 17.88 0.54 -12.64
N SER A 165 19.08 0.68 -13.21
CA SER A 165 20.34 0.16 -12.65
C SER A 165 20.77 0.81 -11.33
N CYS A 166 20.24 2.00 -11.03
CA CYS A 166 20.60 2.78 -9.86
C CYS A 166 19.52 2.74 -8.76
N ILE A 167 18.43 1.99 -8.97
CA ILE A 167 17.38 1.85 -7.95
C ILE A 167 17.92 1.09 -6.75
N LYS A 168 17.66 1.62 -5.54
CA LYS A 168 17.96 0.94 -4.28
C LYS A 168 16.67 0.53 -3.60
N HIS A 169 16.58 -0.75 -3.29
CA HIS A 169 15.48 -1.35 -2.53
C HIS A 169 15.93 -1.58 -1.09
N ILE A 170 15.21 -0.99 -0.13
CA ILE A 170 15.46 -1.12 1.30
C ILE A 170 14.23 -1.79 1.91
N PRO A 171 14.33 -3.04 2.42
CA PRO A 171 13.23 -3.78 3.02
C PRO A 171 12.97 -3.32 4.47
N ILE A 172 12.86 -2.00 4.67
CA ILE A 172 12.55 -1.37 5.95
C ILE A 172 11.59 -0.20 5.67
N ALA A 173 10.47 -0.17 6.38
CA ALA A 173 9.42 0.81 6.16
C ALA A 173 8.55 1.04 7.41
N GLY A 174 7.37 1.67 7.23
CA GLY A 174 6.47 2.04 8.34
C GLY A 174 6.05 0.86 9.23
N ARG A 175 5.87 -0.33 8.65
CA ARG A 175 5.48 -1.54 9.39
C ARG A 175 6.58 -1.99 10.34
N ASP A 176 7.83 -2.00 9.88
CA ASP A 176 8.99 -2.39 10.71
C ASP A 176 9.17 -1.41 11.88
N ILE A 177 9.02 -0.11 11.61
CA ILE A 177 9.08 0.93 12.64
C ILE A 177 7.97 0.72 13.68
N THR A 178 6.75 0.43 13.23
CA THR A 178 5.61 0.16 14.12
C THR A 178 5.88 -1.06 14.99
N HIS A 179 6.45 -2.13 14.43
CA HIS A 179 6.81 -3.33 15.17
C HIS A 179 7.88 -3.05 16.23
N ILE A 180 8.94 -2.32 15.87
CA ILE A 180 10.01 -1.92 16.79
C ILE A 180 9.45 -1.10 17.95
N ILE A 181 8.59 -0.12 17.68
CA ILE A 181 7.98 0.71 18.74
C ILE A 181 7.11 -0.16 19.66
N GLN A 182 6.32 -1.08 19.12
CA GLN A 182 5.53 -2.02 19.93
C GLN A 182 6.40 -2.91 20.81
N GLN A 183 7.54 -3.38 20.30
CA GLN A 183 8.51 -4.16 21.09
C GLN A 183 9.09 -3.33 22.24
N LEU A 184 9.54 -2.11 21.96
CA LEU A 184 10.11 -1.20 22.96
C LEU A 184 9.11 -0.83 24.06
N LEU A 185 7.84 -0.62 23.71
CA LEU A 185 6.77 -0.37 24.69
C LEU A 185 6.56 -1.59 25.61
N ARG A 186 6.51 -2.81 25.04
CA ARG A 186 6.39 -4.05 25.81
C ARG A 186 7.60 -4.29 26.73
N GLU A 187 8.79 -3.89 26.30
CA GLU A 187 10.01 -3.99 27.12
C GLU A 187 9.97 -3.04 28.32
N ARG A 188 9.50 -1.81 28.13
CA ARG A 188 9.35 -0.83 29.21
C ARG A 188 8.38 -1.30 30.29
N ASP A 189 7.22 -1.84 29.90
CA ASP A 189 6.21 -2.33 30.86
C ASP A 189 6.72 -3.53 31.68
N ARG A 190 7.55 -4.39 31.08
CA ARG A 190 8.22 -5.50 31.79
C ARG A 190 9.25 -5.03 32.82
N HIS A 191 9.91 -3.89 32.59
CA HIS A 191 10.83 -3.32 33.57
C HIS A 191 10.09 -2.66 34.73
N SER A 192 8.98 -1.95 34.46
CA SER A 192 8.18 -1.32 35.52
C SER A 192 7.44 -2.33 36.41
N SER A 193 7.00 -3.46 35.86
CA SER A 193 6.31 -4.52 36.62
C SER A 193 7.25 -5.36 37.50
N ARG A 194 8.53 -5.49 37.11
CA ARG A 194 9.55 -6.17 37.94
C ARG A 194 9.91 -5.39 39.20
N THR A 195 9.83 -4.06 39.18
CA THR A 195 10.14 -3.25 40.36
C THR A 195 9.04 -3.29 41.42
N VAL A 196 7.77 -3.49 41.04
CA VAL A 196 6.64 -3.51 41.99
C VAL A 196 6.54 -4.84 42.77
N THR A 197 7.04 -5.95 42.22
CA THR A 197 7.05 -7.26 42.92
C THR A 197 8.31 -7.52 43.76
N GLY A 198 9.25 -6.56 43.83
CA GLY A 198 10.51 -6.70 44.56
C GLY A 198 10.47 -6.33 46.05
N ASP A 199 9.49 -5.51 46.48
CA ASP A 199 9.53 -4.84 47.80
C ASP A 199 8.47 -5.33 48.80
N CYS A 200 8.02 -6.59 48.71
CA CYS A 200 7.04 -7.13 49.66
C CYS A 200 7.41 -8.52 50.21
N LYS A 201 8.65 -8.69 50.70
CA LYS A 201 9.01 -9.75 51.66
C LYS A 201 10.17 -9.30 52.54
N SER A 202 9.89 -8.52 53.59
CA SER A 202 10.67 -8.42 54.84
C SER A 202 10.01 -7.41 55.79
N CYS A 203 9.03 -7.86 56.56
CA CYS A 203 8.64 -7.38 57.89
C CYS A 203 7.81 -8.49 58.55
#